data_AF-U2ATL9-F1
#
_entry.id   AF-U2ATL9-F1
#
_cell.length_a   1.000
_cell.length_b   1.000
_cell.length_c   1.000
_cell.angle_alpha   90.00
_cell.angle_beta   90.00
_cell.angle_gamma   90.00
#
_symmetry.space_group_name_H-M   'P 1'
#
loop_
_entity.id
_entity.type
_entity.pdbx_description
1 polymer ?
#
loop_
_entity_poly.entity_id
_entity_poly.type
_entity_poly.pdbx_seq_one_letter_code
_entity_poly.pdbx_strand_id
1 'polypeptide(L)'
;MATKLTHPYFGVLDTSTLECKEDEYLPLWEQELPYKGNIVLVDFWFEKDQPISKSRLDAFEAFLKNLSQKEAQAREAIRQYLKENPDEFDYFKGKNDEVPDDIDTFVDELEMDMLDLWYPQDPGEPDVNLYFSPLNQNDELWDDDDLEEDDIFDEEGLSVSFTLSGKILSVEWE
;
A
#
# COMPACT_ATOMS: atom_id res chain seq x y z
N MET A 1 22.42 6.16 -18.23
CA MET A 1 21.08 6.57 -17.78
C MET A 1 21.24 7.59 -16.66
N ALA A 2 20.26 8.43 -16.37
CA ALA A 2 20.37 9.34 -15.22
C ALA A 2 20.19 8.52 -13.95
N THR A 3 21.25 8.37 -13.16
CA THR A 3 21.21 7.71 -11.85
C THR A 3 20.79 8.67 -10.74
N LYS A 4 20.62 9.95 -11.07
CA LYS A 4 20.20 10.99 -10.13
C LYS A 4 19.22 11.94 -10.79
N LEU A 5 18.12 12.24 -10.11
CA LEU A 5 17.09 13.14 -10.59
C LEU A 5 16.52 13.96 -9.43
N THR A 6 16.30 15.26 -9.66
CA THR A 6 15.62 16.13 -8.69
C THR A 6 14.19 16.39 -9.14
N HIS A 7 13.23 16.04 -8.28
CA HIS A 7 11.80 16.23 -8.48
C HIS A 7 11.25 17.20 -7.43
N PRO A 8 10.27 18.09 -7.76
CA PRO A 8 9.72 19.03 -6.79
C PRO A 8 9.08 18.36 -5.56
N TYR A 9 8.45 17.21 -5.74
CA TYR A 9 7.83 16.42 -4.67
C TYR A 9 8.84 15.50 -3.96
N PHE A 10 9.39 14.52 -4.67
CA PHE A 10 10.32 13.51 -4.11
C PHE A 10 11.73 14.01 -3.77
N GLY A 11 12.05 15.28 -4.02
CA GLY A 11 13.38 15.82 -3.76
C GLY A 11 14.44 15.19 -4.67
N VAL A 12 15.60 14.86 -4.10
CA VAL A 12 16.73 14.28 -4.83
C VAL A 12 16.70 12.77 -4.72
N LEU A 13 16.42 12.09 -5.82
CA LEU A 13 16.48 10.63 -5.93
C LEU A 13 17.80 10.24 -6.57
N ASP A 14 18.52 9.30 -5.95
CA ASP A 14 19.83 8.82 -6.38
C ASP A 14 19.85 7.29 -6.38
N THR A 15 19.68 6.69 -7.56
CA THR A 15 19.61 5.23 -7.72
C THR A 15 20.98 4.57 -7.62
N SER A 16 22.07 5.35 -7.61
CA SER A 16 23.43 4.80 -7.51
C SER A 16 23.77 4.28 -6.12
N THR A 17 22.97 4.61 -5.11
CA THR A 17 23.14 4.14 -3.72
C THR A 17 22.47 2.79 -3.46
N LEU A 18 21.72 2.24 -4.42
CA LEU A 18 21.02 0.97 -4.26
C LEU A 18 22.00 -0.22 -4.41
N GLU A 19 22.27 -0.90 -3.30
CA GLU A 19 23.12 -2.09 -3.23
C GLU A 19 22.27 -3.37 -3.12
N CYS A 20 21.56 -3.75 -4.18
CA CYS A 20 20.87 -5.05 -4.29
C CYS A 20 21.38 -5.91 -5.46
N LYS A 21 20.89 -7.16 -5.51
CA LYS A 21 21.01 -8.06 -6.65
C LYS A 21 20.13 -7.56 -7.81
N GLU A 22 20.39 -8.05 -9.02
CA GLU A 22 19.48 -7.83 -10.16
C GLU A 22 18.08 -8.39 -9.83
N ASP A 23 17.03 -7.71 -10.30
CA ASP A 23 15.60 -8.04 -10.12
C ASP A 23 14.99 -7.83 -8.71
N GLU A 24 15.66 -7.10 -7.82
CA GLU A 24 15.15 -6.77 -6.48
C GLU A 24 14.74 -5.29 -6.37
N TYR A 25 13.56 -5.04 -5.79
CA TYR A 25 13.10 -3.70 -5.45
C TYR A 25 13.67 -3.28 -4.09
N LEU A 26 14.16 -2.05 -4.01
CA LEU A 26 14.58 -1.43 -2.76
C LEU A 26 13.87 -0.09 -2.55
N PRO A 27 13.62 0.33 -1.30
CA PRO A 27 13.06 1.64 -1.03
C PRO A 27 14.09 2.71 -1.42
N LEU A 28 13.74 3.53 -2.41
CA LEU A 28 14.56 4.65 -2.88
C LEU A 28 14.19 5.95 -2.18
N TRP A 29 12.98 6.01 -1.66
CA TRP A 29 12.44 7.17 -0.94
C TRP A 29 11.29 6.70 -0.06
N GLU A 30 11.23 7.25 1.15
CA GLU A 30 10.24 6.91 2.16
C GLU A 30 9.75 8.23 2.77
N GLN A 31 8.46 8.32 3.09
CA GLN A 31 7.91 9.48 3.78
C GLN A 31 6.69 9.12 4.63
N GLU A 32 6.67 9.64 5.86
CA GLU A 32 5.46 9.75 6.66
C GLU A 32 4.55 10.88 6.13
N LEU A 33 3.33 10.52 5.75
CA LEU A 33 2.30 11.43 5.27
C LEU A 33 1.17 11.55 6.31
N PRO A 34 0.99 12.73 6.94
CA PRO A 34 -0.19 12.98 7.76
C PRO A 34 -1.46 12.93 6.91
N TYR A 35 -2.38 12.01 7.22
CA TYR A 35 -3.58 11.77 6.45
C TYR A 35 -4.77 11.43 7.36
N LYS A 36 -5.85 12.20 7.25
CA LYS A 36 -7.11 12.04 8.02
C LYS A 36 -6.98 11.88 9.55
N GLY A 37 -5.86 12.30 10.15
CA GLY A 37 -5.61 12.21 11.59
C GLY A 37 -4.57 11.15 11.98
N ASN A 38 -4.16 10.32 11.03
CA ASN A 38 -3.16 9.27 11.20
C ASN A 38 -1.91 9.59 10.36
N ILE A 39 -0.90 8.73 10.48
CA ILE A 39 0.28 8.74 9.62
C ILE A 39 0.16 7.57 8.63
N VAL A 40 0.40 7.87 7.36
CA VAL A 40 0.52 6.85 6.30
C VAL A 40 2.00 6.80 5.91
N LEU A 41 2.60 5.62 5.95
CA LEU A 41 3.95 5.38 5.42
C LEU A 41 3.87 5.28 3.90
N VAL A 42 4.74 6.01 3.20
CA VAL A 42 4.78 6.01 1.75
C VAL A 42 6.16 5.61 1.27
N ASP A 43 6.25 4.45 0.64
CA ASP A 43 7.51 3.91 0.15
C ASP A 43 7.54 3.91 -1.38
N PHE A 44 8.64 4.42 -1.92
CA PHE A 44 8.92 4.39 -3.35
C PHE A 44 9.94 3.30 -3.65
N TRP A 45 9.43 2.16 -4.06
CA TRP A 45 10.18 0.97 -4.41
C TRP A 45 10.76 1.09 -5.81
N PHE A 46 12.07 0.87 -5.92
CA PHE A 46 12.81 1.03 -7.16
C PHE A 46 13.60 -0.23 -7.51
N GLU A 47 13.40 -0.76 -8.72
CA GLU A 47 14.25 -1.81 -9.29
C GLU A 47 15.56 -1.20 -9.79
N LYS A 48 16.69 -1.73 -9.32
CA LYS A 48 18.02 -1.23 -9.65
C LYS A 48 18.32 -1.23 -11.15
N ASP A 49 19.22 -0.33 -11.56
CA ASP A 49 19.71 -0.17 -12.93
C ASP A 49 18.64 0.24 -13.98
N GLN A 50 17.40 0.45 -13.55
CA GLN A 50 16.34 1.02 -14.36
C GLN A 50 16.48 2.56 -14.47
N PRO A 51 16.11 3.18 -15.60
CA PRO A 51 16.13 4.63 -15.74
C PRO A 51 15.02 5.27 -14.92
N ILE A 52 15.34 6.25 -14.08
CA ILE A 52 14.32 7.08 -13.45
C ILE A 52 13.71 8.07 -14.45
N SER A 53 12.38 8.14 -14.48
CA SER A 53 11.64 8.98 -15.43
C SER A 53 10.89 10.09 -14.71
N LYS A 54 11.17 11.34 -15.10
CA LYS A 54 10.46 12.51 -14.57
C LYS A 54 8.94 12.38 -14.79
N SER A 55 8.49 11.95 -15.96
CA SER A 55 7.06 11.88 -16.25
C SER A 55 6.33 10.82 -15.41
N ARG A 56 7.02 9.75 -14.99
CA ARG A 56 6.47 8.77 -14.06
C ARG A 56 6.38 9.32 -12.65
N LEU A 57 7.41 10.05 -12.20
CA LEU A 57 7.36 10.77 -10.92
C LEU A 57 6.25 11.83 -10.89
N ASP A 58 6.08 12.60 -11.96
CA ASP A 58 4.99 13.58 -12.09
C ASP A 58 3.62 12.87 -11.96
N ALA A 59 3.48 11.63 -12.46
CA ALA A 59 2.26 10.83 -12.36
C ALA A 59 2.05 10.24 -10.94
N PHE A 60 3.09 9.78 -10.26
CA PHE A 60 3.02 9.39 -8.85
C PHE A 60 2.61 10.57 -7.96
N GLU A 61 3.22 11.75 -8.15
CA GLU A 61 2.82 12.97 -7.44
C GLU A 61 1.34 13.30 -7.70
N ALA A 62 0.88 13.18 -8.95
CA ALA A 62 -0.53 13.40 -9.28
C ALA A 62 -1.46 12.38 -8.60
N PHE A 63 -1.04 11.12 -8.45
CA PHE A 63 -1.79 10.11 -7.69
C PHE A 63 -1.90 10.51 -6.21
N LEU A 64 -0.76 10.80 -5.56
CA LEU A 64 -0.70 11.19 -4.14
C LEU A 64 -1.52 12.47 -3.85
N LYS A 65 -1.49 13.45 -4.75
CA LYS A 65 -2.32 14.67 -4.63
C LYS A 65 -3.82 14.40 -4.70
N ASN A 66 -4.23 13.27 -5.28
CA ASN A 66 -5.61 12.83 -5.37
C ASN A 66 -5.90 11.66 -4.40
N LEU A 67 -5.05 11.43 -3.40
CA LEU A 67 -5.14 10.27 -2.49
C LEU A 67 -6.52 10.12 -1.85
N SER A 68 -7.17 11.21 -1.41
CA SER A 68 -8.53 11.12 -0.85
C SER A 68 -9.59 10.62 -1.82
N GLN A 69 -9.44 10.91 -3.11
CA GLN A 69 -10.33 10.34 -4.11
C GLN A 69 -9.99 8.86 -4.37
N LYS A 70 -8.70 8.50 -4.34
CA LYS A 70 -8.22 7.13 -4.55
C LYS A 70 -8.57 6.19 -3.41
N GLU A 71 -8.42 6.65 -2.18
CA GLU A 71 -8.84 5.91 -1.00
C GLU A 71 -10.35 5.70 -0.96
N ALA A 72 -11.17 6.70 -1.33
CA ALA A 72 -12.61 6.50 -1.47
C ALA A 72 -12.94 5.44 -2.55
N GLN A 73 -12.23 5.43 -3.68
CA GLN A 73 -12.38 4.40 -4.72
C GLN A 73 -11.96 3.02 -4.22
N ALA A 74 -10.88 2.93 -3.44
CA ALA A 74 -10.40 1.69 -2.84
C ALA A 74 -11.43 1.12 -1.87
N ARG A 75 -12.00 1.93 -0.98
CA ARG A 75 -13.06 1.49 -0.05
C ARG A 75 -14.30 0.96 -0.77
N GLU A 76 -14.73 1.60 -1.87
CA GLU A 76 -15.83 1.05 -2.68
C GLU A 76 -15.48 -0.30 -3.29
N ALA A 77 -14.25 -0.48 -3.77
CA ALA A 77 -13.79 -1.76 -4.30
C ALA A 77 -13.70 -2.84 -3.23
N ILE A 78 -13.21 -2.51 -2.03
CA ILE A 78 -13.19 -3.42 -0.88
C ILE A 78 -14.62 -3.84 -0.51
N ARG A 79 -15.55 -2.91 -0.38
CA ARG A 79 -16.96 -3.24 -0.07
C ARG A 79 -17.55 -4.19 -1.11
N GLN A 80 -17.26 -3.97 -2.40
CA GLN A 80 -17.72 -4.85 -3.47
C GLN A 80 -17.08 -6.23 -3.37
N TYR A 81 -15.76 -6.28 -3.16
CA TYR A 81 -14.98 -7.50 -3.00
C TYR A 81 -15.53 -8.39 -1.87
N LEU A 82 -15.74 -7.83 -0.67
CA LEU A 82 -16.28 -8.57 0.47
C LEU A 82 -17.74 -9.03 0.26
N LYS A 83 -18.55 -8.26 -0.48
CA LYS A 83 -19.92 -8.65 -0.85
C LYS A 83 -19.94 -9.81 -1.84
N GLU A 84 -18.94 -9.88 -2.73
CA GLU A 84 -18.77 -10.97 -3.69
C GLU A 84 -18.13 -12.22 -3.04
N ASN A 85 -17.34 -12.04 -1.99
CA ASN A 85 -16.63 -13.09 -1.26
C ASN A 85 -17.01 -13.13 0.24
N PRO A 86 -18.29 -13.42 0.57
CA PRO A 86 -18.76 -13.37 1.96
C PRO A 86 -18.06 -14.38 2.88
N ASP A 87 -17.59 -15.51 2.34
CA ASP A 87 -16.89 -16.55 3.11
C ASP A 87 -15.56 -16.02 3.68
N GLU A 88 -14.89 -15.09 3.00
CA GLU A 88 -13.64 -14.48 3.48
C GLU A 88 -13.91 -13.51 4.62
N PHE A 89 -14.95 -12.69 4.50
CA PHE A 89 -15.36 -11.79 5.57
C PHE A 89 -15.84 -12.55 6.81
N ASP A 90 -16.58 -13.65 6.63
CA ASP A 90 -17.01 -14.52 7.73
C ASP A 90 -15.83 -15.25 8.38
N TYR A 91 -14.83 -15.66 7.60
CA TYR A 91 -13.59 -16.24 8.13
C TYR A 91 -12.83 -15.25 9.01
N PHE A 92 -12.62 -14.02 8.52
CA PHE A 92 -11.91 -12.97 9.27
C PHE A 92 -12.65 -12.58 10.56
N LYS A 93 -13.98 -12.37 10.49
CA LYS A 93 -14.81 -12.16 11.70
C LYS A 93 -14.73 -13.32 12.69
N GLY A 94 -14.60 -14.56 12.20
CA GLY A 94 -14.46 -15.73 13.07
C GLY A 94 -13.13 -15.79 13.83
N LYS A 95 -12.11 -15.06 13.37
CA LYS A 95 -10.81 -14.93 14.04
C LYS A 95 -10.75 -13.75 14.99
N ASN A 96 -11.46 -12.66 14.69
CA ASN A 96 -11.41 -11.42 15.46
C ASN A 96 -12.82 -10.95 15.89
N ASP A 97 -13.12 -11.16 17.17
CA ASP A 97 -14.41 -10.81 17.79
C ASP A 97 -14.69 -9.29 17.85
N GLU A 98 -13.70 -8.44 17.54
CA GLU A 98 -13.86 -6.97 17.51
C GLU A 98 -14.28 -6.44 16.13
N VAL A 99 -14.28 -7.30 15.11
CA VAL A 99 -14.69 -6.92 13.74
C VAL A 99 -16.21 -6.66 13.69
N PRO A 100 -16.65 -5.54 13.11
CA PRO A 100 -18.07 -5.29 12.91
C PRO A 100 -18.78 -6.40 12.13
N ASP A 101 -20.03 -6.69 12.52
CA ASP A 101 -20.85 -7.73 11.86
C ASP A 101 -21.23 -7.39 10.41
N ASP A 102 -21.15 -6.12 10.02
CA ASP A 102 -21.53 -5.62 8.70
C ASP A 102 -20.34 -5.03 7.92
N ILE A 103 -20.33 -5.31 6.61
CA ILE A 103 -19.25 -4.93 5.70
C ILE A 103 -19.08 -3.41 5.61
N ASP A 104 -20.17 -2.65 5.65
CA ASP A 104 -20.09 -1.21 5.43
C ASP A 104 -19.41 -0.52 6.62
N THR A 105 -19.76 -0.90 7.86
CA THR A 105 -19.08 -0.45 9.08
C THR A 105 -17.63 -0.92 9.13
N PHE A 106 -17.37 -2.20 8.85
CA PHE A 106 -15.99 -2.73 8.80
C PHE A 106 -15.10 -1.92 7.85
N VAL A 107 -15.56 -1.68 6.62
CA VAL A 107 -14.78 -0.92 5.64
C VAL A 107 -14.68 0.56 6.00
N ASP A 108 -15.63 1.15 6.73
CA ASP A 108 -15.50 2.53 7.22
C ASP A 108 -14.48 2.66 8.35
N GLU A 109 -14.30 1.59 9.13
CA GLU A 109 -13.38 1.51 10.26
C GLU A 109 -11.94 1.15 9.85
N LEU A 110 -11.71 0.57 8.67
CA LEU A 110 -10.35 0.32 8.17
C LEU A 110 -9.51 1.60 8.15
N GLU A 111 -8.28 1.52 8.65
CA GLU A 111 -7.29 2.60 8.56
C GLU A 111 -6.34 2.33 7.41
N MET A 112 -6.07 3.36 6.61
CA MET A 112 -4.99 3.27 5.63
C MET A 112 -3.71 3.70 6.34
N ASP A 113 -2.72 2.83 6.37
CA ASP A 113 -1.48 2.97 7.15
C ASP A 113 -0.23 2.92 6.26
N MET A 114 -0.30 2.28 5.10
CA MET A 114 0.81 2.19 4.14
C MET A 114 0.37 2.39 2.69
N LEU A 115 1.30 2.92 1.89
CA LEU A 115 1.16 3.12 0.47
C LEU A 115 2.49 2.83 -0.24
N ASP A 116 2.47 1.87 -1.15
CA ASP A 116 3.65 1.56 -1.96
C ASP A 116 3.53 2.14 -3.37
N LEU A 117 4.64 2.67 -3.86
CA LEU A 117 4.82 3.19 -5.20
C LEU A 117 5.88 2.36 -5.92
N TRP A 118 5.46 1.52 -6.87
CA TRP A 118 6.35 0.56 -7.52
C TRP A 118 6.91 1.08 -8.84
N TYR A 119 8.24 1.04 -9.02
CA TYR A 119 8.86 1.51 -10.25
C TYR A 119 10.17 0.78 -10.66
N PRO A 120 10.37 0.46 -11.95
CA PRO A 120 9.38 0.49 -13.03
C PRO A 120 8.33 -0.60 -12.80
N GLN A 121 7.31 -0.64 -13.64
CA GLN A 121 6.32 -1.71 -13.62
C GLN A 121 5.94 -2.08 -15.05
N ASP A 122 5.77 -3.37 -15.27
CA ASP A 122 5.31 -3.89 -16.55
C ASP A 122 3.84 -3.53 -16.79
N PRO A 123 3.40 -3.41 -18.06
CA PRO A 123 2.01 -3.08 -18.35
C PRO A 123 1.05 -4.14 -17.80
N GLY A 124 0.25 -3.75 -16.81
CA GLY A 124 -0.75 -4.64 -16.17
C GLY A 124 -0.42 -4.98 -14.73
N GLU A 125 0.81 -4.72 -14.29
CA GLU A 125 1.22 -4.80 -12.89
C GLU A 125 0.79 -3.54 -12.11
N PRO A 126 0.63 -3.64 -10.78
CA PRO A 126 0.29 -2.50 -9.94
C PRO A 126 1.42 -1.48 -9.91
N ASP A 127 1.09 -0.22 -10.18
CA ASP A 127 2.01 0.88 -9.94
C ASP A 127 1.92 1.38 -8.48
N VAL A 128 0.77 1.19 -7.84
CA VAL A 128 0.50 1.67 -6.47
C VAL A 128 -0.32 0.65 -5.70
N ASN A 129 0.04 0.40 -4.45
CA ASN A 129 -0.76 -0.37 -3.50
C ASN A 129 -1.19 0.54 -2.36
N LEU A 130 -2.47 0.48 -1.98
CA LEU A 130 -2.98 1.07 -0.74
C LEU A 130 -3.28 -0.06 0.24
N TYR A 131 -2.71 -0.01 1.43
CA TYR A 131 -2.93 -1.00 2.48
C TYR A 131 -3.90 -0.45 3.52
N PHE A 132 -4.77 -1.33 4.00
CA PHE A 132 -5.83 -1.02 4.93
C PHE A 132 -5.85 -2.03 6.07
N SER A 133 -5.61 -1.54 7.28
CA SER A 133 -5.54 -2.35 8.49
C SER A 133 -6.76 -2.11 9.38
N PRO A 134 -7.27 -3.14 10.09
CA PRO A 134 -8.28 -2.96 11.11
C PRO A 134 -7.76 -2.11 12.29
N LEU A 135 -8.60 -1.20 12.81
CA LEU A 135 -8.28 -0.25 13.90
C LEU A 135 -7.66 -0.83 15.18
N ASN A 136 -7.82 -2.13 15.45
CA ASN A 136 -7.45 -2.75 16.72
C ASN A 136 -6.28 -3.74 16.61
N GLN A 137 -5.52 -3.72 15.51
CA GLN A 137 -4.20 -4.33 15.52
C GLN A 137 -3.30 -3.46 16.39
N ASN A 138 -3.11 -3.90 17.63
CA ASN A 138 -2.32 -3.21 18.65
C ASN A 138 -0.90 -2.97 18.13
N ASP A 139 -0.46 -1.71 18.14
CA ASP A 139 0.92 -1.23 17.92
C ASP A 139 1.98 -1.89 18.86
N GLU A 140 1.56 -2.80 19.75
CA GLU A 140 2.39 -3.52 20.72
C GLU A 140 3.01 -4.83 20.16
N LEU A 141 2.62 -5.29 18.97
CA LEU A 141 3.09 -6.57 18.40
C LEU A 141 4.39 -6.47 17.58
N TRP A 142 4.79 -5.27 17.15
CA TRP A 142 5.99 -5.07 16.33
C TRP A 142 7.33 -5.27 17.09
N ASP A 143 7.28 -5.37 18.43
CA ASP A 143 8.46 -5.45 19.31
C ASP A 143 8.66 -6.83 19.98
N ASP A 144 7.81 -7.83 19.69
CA ASP A 144 7.92 -9.17 20.30
C ASP A 144 8.58 -10.17 19.34
N ASP A 145 9.89 -10.39 19.52
CA ASP A 145 10.72 -11.39 18.81
C ASP A 145 10.25 -12.86 19.02
N ASP A 146 9.16 -13.08 19.77
CA ASP A 146 8.67 -14.39 20.23
C ASP A 146 7.34 -14.83 19.55
N LEU A 147 6.87 -14.15 18.49
CA LEU A 147 5.73 -14.63 17.71
C LEU A 147 6.08 -15.96 17.02
N GLU A 148 5.30 -17.01 17.27
CA GLU A 148 5.47 -18.28 16.55
C GLU A 148 5.12 -18.06 15.06
N GLU A 149 5.75 -18.80 14.15
CA GLU A 149 5.55 -18.66 12.68
C GLU A 149 4.07 -18.82 12.24
N ASP A 150 3.23 -19.36 13.14
CA ASP A 150 1.78 -19.53 12.97
C ASP A 150 0.95 -18.33 13.51
N ASP A 151 1.53 -17.39 14.28
CA ASP A 151 0.92 -16.14 14.77
C ASP A 151 1.10 -14.96 13.78
N ILE A 152 1.92 -15.14 12.73
CA ILE A 152 2.11 -14.15 11.65
C ILE A 152 0.83 -13.98 10.79
N PHE A 153 -0.14 -14.90 10.91
CA PHE A 153 -1.45 -14.78 10.27
C PHE A 153 -2.41 -13.76 10.95
N ASP A 154 -1.94 -13.03 11.97
CA ASP A 154 -2.75 -12.08 12.74
C ASP A 154 -2.74 -10.64 12.17
N GLU A 155 -1.99 -10.40 11.09
CA GLU A 155 -1.94 -9.12 10.35
C GLU A 155 -2.74 -9.16 9.03
N GLU A 156 -3.90 -9.83 8.98
CA GLU A 156 -4.75 -9.87 7.76
C GLU A 156 -5.32 -8.47 7.43
N GLY A 157 -4.54 -7.68 6.68
CA GLY A 157 -4.92 -6.40 6.11
C GLY A 157 -5.53 -6.56 4.72
N LEU A 158 -6.07 -5.48 4.16
CA LEU A 158 -6.56 -5.46 2.78
C LEU A 158 -5.72 -4.52 1.93
N SER A 159 -5.20 -5.02 0.81
CA SER A 159 -4.53 -4.20 -0.18
C SER A 159 -5.44 -3.91 -1.37
N VAL A 160 -5.32 -2.70 -1.93
CA VAL A 160 -5.95 -2.33 -3.20
C VAL A 160 -4.89 -1.84 -4.18
N SER A 161 -4.77 -2.58 -5.28
CA SER A 161 -3.80 -2.35 -6.34
C SER A 161 -4.33 -1.39 -7.41
N PHE A 162 -3.52 -0.41 -7.81
CA PHE A 162 -3.84 0.60 -8.82
C PHE A 162 -2.76 0.71 -9.90
N THR A 163 -3.18 1.03 -11.12
CA THR A 163 -2.30 1.68 -12.10
C THR A 163 -2.20 3.19 -11.84
N LEU A 164 -1.21 3.87 -12.42
CA LEU A 164 -1.10 5.34 -12.35
C LEU A 164 -2.19 6.10 -13.09
N SER A 165 -2.90 5.45 -14.03
CA SER A 165 -4.13 6.04 -14.59
C SER A 165 -5.29 6.01 -13.58
N GLY A 166 -5.10 5.34 -12.44
CA GLY A 166 -6.06 5.24 -11.37
C GLY A 166 -7.07 4.13 -11.55
N LYS A 167 -6.79 3.15 -12.41
CA LYS A 167 -7.61 1.94 -12.58
C LYS A 167 -7.24 0.95 -11.47
N ILE A 168 -8.24 0.39 -10.80
CA ILE A 168 -8.06 -0.70 -9.83
C ILE A 168 -7.77 -2.00 -10.59
N LEU A 169 -6.80 -2.76 -10.10
CA LEU A 169 -6.39 -4.06 -10.65
C LEU A 169 -6.93 -5.22 -9.83
N SER A 170 -6.76 -5.17 -8.51
CA SER A 170 -7.20 -6.20 -7.56
C SER A 170 -7.47 -5.61 -6.17
N VAL A 171 -8.18 -6.41 -5.37
CA VAL A 171 -8.32 -6.27 -3.91
C VAL A 171 -7.91 -7.63 -3.37
N GLU A 172 -6.97 -7.65 -2.42
CA GLU A 172 -6.37 -8.87 -1.88
C GLU A 172 -6.24 -8.73 -0.36
N TRP A 173 -6.34 -9.85 0.35
CA TRP A 173 -5.91 -9.92 1.74
C TRP A 173 -4.40 -10.14 1.76
N GLU A 174 -3.69 -9.41 2.63
CA GLU A 174 -2.24 -9.52 2.85
C GLU A 174 -1.94 -10.17 4.20
#